data_AF-A0A0Q9I850-F1
#
_entry.id   AF-A0A0Q9I850-F1
#
_cell.length_a   1.000
_cell.length_b   1.000
_cell.length_c   1.000
_cell.angle_alpha   90.00
_cell.angle_beta   90.00
_cell.angle_gamma   90.00
#
_symmetry.space_group_name_H-M   'P 1'
#
loop_
_entity.id
_entity.type
_entity.pdbx_description
1 polymer ?
#
loop_
_entity_poly.entity_id
_entity_poly.type
_entity_poly.pdbx_seq_one_letter_code
_entity_poly.pdbx_strand_id
1 'polypeptide(L)'
;MGALAIGFSLIVQPLGVSSVQAQQPKPNVLFILADNMGYGDIGVYGGGELRGAPTPRIDRFAAEGLRLTQFSEMRIRQRRARLPMTS
;
A
#
# COMPACT_ATOMS: atom_id res chain seq x y z
N MET A 1 28.63 13.67 70.90
CA MET A 1 29.92 13.55 70.20
C MET A 1 29.88 12.29 69.37
N GLY A 2 29.49 12.39 68.09
CA GLY A 2 29.26 11.20 67.25
C GLY A 2 28.86 11.56 65.83
N ALA A 3 29.89 11.93 65.06
CA ALA A 3 30.01 11.95 63.60
C ALA A 3 28.78 12.31 62.73
N LEU A 4 28.82 13.53 62.19
CA LEU A 4 28.25 13.90 60.89
C LEU A 4 28.82 12.97 59.81
N ALA A 5 28.00 12.08 59.26
CA ALA A 5 28.28 11.41 57.99
C ALA A 5 27.39 12.05 56.92
N ILE A 6 27.85 13.18 56.38
CA ILE A 6 27.33 13.72 55.12
C ILE A 6 27.84 12.78 54.04
N GLY A 7 27.12 11.69 53.82
CA GLY A 7 27.33 10.78 52.71
C GLY A 7 27.04 11.53 51.42
N PHE A 8 28.08 12.06 50.78
CA PHE A 8 28.01 12.61 49.43
C PHE A 8 27.82 11.45 48.46
N SER A 9 26.57 10.99 48.31
CA SER A 9 26.22 10.03 47.28
C SER A 9 26.26 10.75 45.93
N LEU A 10 27.35 10.53 45.18
CA LEU A 10 27.47 10.91 43.78
C LEU A 10 26.44 10.08 42.98
N ILE A 11 25.24 10.64 42.83
CA ILE A 11 24.27 10.14 41.87
C ILE A 11 24.80 10.51 40.48
N VAL A 12 25.41 9.54 39.80
CA VAL A 12 25.64 9.62 38.35
C VAL A 12 24.25 9.61 37.69
N GLN A 13 23.77 10.80 37.32
CA GLN A 13 22.59 10.90 36.47
C GLN A 13 23.03 10.54 35.05
N PRO A 14 22.40 9.55 34.39
CA PRO A 14 22.62 9.35 32.97
C PRO A 14 22.10 10.60 32.27
N LEU A 15 23.01 11.34 31.63
CA LEU A 15 22.65 12.39 30.69
C LEU A 15 21.73 11.75 29.65
N GLY A 16 20.45 12.04 29.74
CA GLY A 16 19.43 11.54 28.82
C GLY A 16 19.79 11.99 27.42
N VAL A 17 20.41 11.09 26.65
CA VAL A 17 20.66 11.30 25.23
C VAL A 17 19.31 11.14 24.56
N SER A 18 18.59 12.27 24.40
CA SER A 18 17.36 12.30 23.63
C SER A 18 17.70 11.91 22.19
N SER A 19 17.37 10.69 21.79
CA SER A 19 17.48 10.28 20.40
C SER A 19 16.55 11.14 19.58
N VAL A 20 17.11 11.97 18.69
CA VAL A 20 16.33 12.67 17.67
C VAL A 20 15.76 11.60 16.74
N GLN A 21 14.49 11.29 16.93
CA GLN A 21 13.77 10.37 16.05
C GLN A 21 13.65 11.06 14.69
N ALA A 22 14.46 10.63 13.72
CA ALA A 22 14.31 11.08 12.35
C ALA A 22 12.89 10.75 11.88
N GLN A 23 12.14 11.78 11.49
CA GLN A 23 10.80 11.62 10.91
C GLN A 23 10.94 10.75 9.66
N GLN A 24 10.50 9.49 9.74
CA GLN A 24 10.54 8.59 8.60
C GLN A 24 9.71 9.21 7.47
N PRO A 25 10.26 9.31 6.24
CA PRO A 25 9.53 9.88 5.12
C PRO A 25 8.25 9.07 4.89
N LYS A 26 7.12 9.77 4.83
CA LYS A 26 5.81 9.13 4.65
C LYS A 26 5.72 8.55 3.23
N PRO A 27 5.34 7.27 3.05
CA PRO A 27 5.18 6.70 1.72
C PRO A 27 3.98 7.35 1.02
N ASN A 28 4.12 7.59 -0.29
CA ASN A 28 3.02 8.00 -1.15
C ASN A 28 2.26 6.74 -1.62
N VAL A 29 0.97 6.68 -1.35
CA VAL A 29 0.12 5.54 -1.72
C VAL A 29 -0.73 5.94 -2.93
N LEU A 30 -0.55 5.23 -4.04
CA LEU A 30 -1.36 5.38 -5.25
C LEU A 30 -2.25 4.14 -5.42
N PHE A 31 -3.56 4.35 -5.49
CA PHE A 31 -4.54 3.30 -5.73
C PHE A 31 -5.18 3.50 -7.10
N ILE A 32 -5.03 2.51 -7.99
CA ILE A 32 -5.56 2.53 -9.35
C ILE A 32 -6.61 1.43 -9.46
N LEU A 33 -7.83 1.78 -9.85
CA LEU A 33 -8.93 0.86 -10.09
C LEU A 33 -9.32 0.90 -11.56
N ALA A 34 -9.28 -0.25 -12.23
CA ALA A 34 -9.75 -0.39 -13.60
C ALA A 34 -11.24 -0.76 -13.62
N ASP A 35 -12.00 -0.19 -14.55
CA ASP A 35 -13.41 -0.51 -14.76
C ASP A 35 -13.58 -1.58 -15.85
N ASN A 36 -14.48 -2.53 -15.63
CA ASN A 36 -14.81 -3.63 -16.56
C ASN A 36 -13.60 -4.41 -17.12
N MET A 37 -12.51 -4.50 -16.36
CA MET A 37 -11.33 -5.27 -16.74
C MET A 37 -11.37 -6.65 -16.09
N GLY A 38 -11.33 -7.70 -16.90
CA GLY A 38 -11.30 -9.08 -16.43
C GLY A 38 -9.88 -9.56 -16.10
N TYR A 39 -9.80 -10.63 -15.29
CA TYR A 39 -8.53 -11.25 -14.89
C TYR A 39 -7.62 -11.57 -16.10
N GLY A 40 -8.22 -12.03 -17.19
CA GLY A 40 -7.49 -12.42 -18.39
C GLY A 40 -7.09 -11.28 -19.32
N ASP A 41 -7.37 -10.00 -19.03
CA ASP A 41 -7.12 -8.93 -20.01
C ASP A 41 -5.67 -8.42 -20.01
N ILE A 42 -4.95 -8.57 -18.90
CA ILE A 42 -3.59 -8.06 -18.71
C ILE A 42 -2.55 -9.14 -19.04
N GLY A 43 -1.43 -8.74 -19.66
CA GLY A 43 -0.25 -9.57 -19.99
C GLY A 43 0.11 -10.59 -18.92
N VAL A 44 0.35 -10.12 -17.69
CA VAL A 44 0.79 -10.98 -16.58
C VAL A 44 -0.19 -12.08 -16.15
N TYR A 45 -1.45 -12.04 -16.58
CA TYR A 45 -2.45 -13.06 -16.27
C TYR A 45 -2.84 -13.90 -17.49
N GLY A 46 -2.02 -13.85 -18.56
CA GLY A 46 -2.28 -14.53 -19.83
C GLY A 46 -3.16 -13.71 -20.79
N GLY A 47 -3.34 -12.42 -20.49
CA GLY A 47 -3.93 -11.41 -21.37
C GLY A 47 -2.90 -10.61 -22.13
N GLY A 48 -3.22 -9.37 -22.49
CA GLY A 48 -2.29 -8.44 -23.12
C GLY A 48 -2.30 -8.53 -24.64
N GLU A 49 -1.11 -8.62 -25.24
CA GLU A 49 -0.94 -8.70 -26.70
C GLU A 49 -1.74 -9.84 -27.33
N LEU A 50 -1.79 -10.99 -26.64
CA LEU A 50 -2.57 -12.16 -27.06
C LEU A 50 -4.08 -11.92 -27.09
N ARG A 51 -4.60 -10.96 -26.32
CA ARG A 51 -6.01 -10.55 -26.32
C ARG A 51 -6.29 -9.26 -27.09
N GLY A 52 -5.26 -8.63 -27.67
CA GLY A 52 -5.39 -7.48 -28.57
C GLY A 52 -4.81 -6.17 -28.06
N ALA A 53 -4.31 -6.10 -26.82
CA ALA A 53 -3.73 -4.86 -26.27
C ALA A 53 -2.49 -5.14 -25.39
N PRO A 54 -1.27 -4.79 -25.83
CA PRO A 54 -0.07 -4.99 -25.02
C PRO A 54 -0.06 -4.11 -23.76
N THR A 55 0.38 -4.66 -22.62
CA THR A 55 0.36 -4.00 -21.30
C THR A 55 1.75 -3.82 -20.67
N PRO A 56 2.77 -3.32 -21.39
CA PRO A 56 4.18 -3.43 -20.97
C PRO A 56 4.50 -2.73 -19.64
N ARG A 57 3.80 -1.64 -19.30
CA ARG A 57 4.00 -0.93 -18.03
C ARG A 57 3.47 -1.74 -16.84
N ILE A 58 2.29 -2.33 -16.99
CA ILE A 58 1.68 -3.16 -15.95
C ILE A 58 2.49 -4.43 -15.78
N ASP A 59 2.98 -5.01 -16.88
CA ASP A 59 3.81 -6.20 -16.86
C ASP A 59 5.14 -5.96 -16.12
N ARG A 60 5.76 -4.80 -16.35
CA ARG A 60 6.93 -4.36 -15.58
C ARG A 60 6.62 -4.16 -14.09
N PHE A 61 5.53 -3.48 -13.75
CA PHE A 61 5.12 -3.27 -12.35
C PHE A 61 4.89 -4.59 -11.61
N ALA A 62 4.27 -5.56 -12.27
CA ALA A 62 4.02 -6.88 -11.70
C ALA A 62 5.31 -7.72 -11.54
N ALA A 63 6.35 -7.47 -12.36
CA ALA A 63 7.66 -8.10 -12.22
C ALA A 63 8.50 -7.48 -11.08
N GLU A 64 8.36 -6.18 -10.85
CA GLU A 64 9.07 -5.45 -9.78
C GLU A 64 8.35 -5.54 -8.42
N GLY A 65 7.09 -5.96 -8.40
CA GLY A 65 6.22 -5.93 -7.22
C GLY A 65 5.53 -7.26 -6.89
N LEU A 66 4.47 -7.17 -6.11
CA LEU A 66 3.62 -8.30 -5.75
C LEU A 66 2.48 -8.48 -6.75
N ARG A 67 2.28 -9.71 -7.22
CA ARG A 67 1.15 -10.09 -8.07
C ARG A 67 0.15 -10.97 -7.31
N LEU A 68 -1.12 -10.60 -7.35
CA LEU A 68 -2.21 -11.37 -6.73
C LEU A 68 -2.87 -12.29 -7.76
N THR A 69 -2.84 -13.60 -7.52
CA THR A 69 -3.49 -14.58 -8.41
C THR A 69 -4.93 -14.89 -8.01
N GLN A 70 -5.32 -14.52 -6.79
CA GLN A 70 -6.67 -14.70 -6.27
C GLN A 70 -7.12 -13.41 -5.59
N PHE A 71 -7.84 -12.59 -6.34
CA PHE A 71 -8.47 -11.38 -5.86
C PHE A 71 -9.90 -11.36 -6.40
N SER A 72 -10.87 -11.49 -5.49
CA SER A 72 -12.28 -11.54 -5.88
C SER A 72 -12.80 -10.13 -6.12
N GLU A 73 -13.37 -9.92 -7.30
CA GLU A 73 -13.96 -8.64 -7.67
C GLU A 73 -15.31 -8.42 -7.01
N MET A 74 -15.56 -7.16 -6.64
CA MET A 74 -16.87 -6.70 -6.19
C MET A 74 -17.76 -6.49 -7.41
N ARG A 75 -18.92 -7.16 -7.46
CA ARG A 75 -19.87 -6.98 -8.57
C ARG A 75 -20.60 -5.64 -8.46
N ILE A 76 -20.36 -4.75 -9.42
CA ILE A 76 -21.12 -3.51 -9.57
C ILE A 76 -22.49 -3.79 -10.19
N ARG A 77 -23.56 -3.23 -9.63
CA ARG A 77 -24.94 -3.40 -10.13
C ARG A 77 -25.13 -2.62 -11.45
N GLN A 78 -25.24 -3.35 -12.56
CA GLN A 78 -25.58 -2.78 -13.87
C GLN A 78 -27.04 -2.24 -13.85
N ARG A 79 -27.24 -0.92 -13.83
CA ARG A 79 -28.57 -0.31 -14.04
C ARG A 79 -28.84 -0.24 -15.54
N ARG A 80 -29.46 -1.27 -16.10
CA ARG A 80 -29.99 -1.21 -17.47
C ARG A 80 -31.25 -0.35 -17.47
N ALA A 81 -31.11 0.94 -17.80
CA ALA A 81 -32.25 1.81 -18.08
C ALA A 81 -32.90 1.36 -19.39
N ARG A 82 -33.91 0.47 -19.29
CA ARG A 82 -34.79 0.18 -20.41
C ARG A 82 -35.74 1.38 -20.55
N LEU A 83 -35.39 2.33 -21.41
CA LEU A 83 -36.30 3.41 -21.76
C LEU A 83 -37.54 2.78 -22.44
N PRO A 84 -38.76 3.13 -22.01
CA PRO A 84 -39.96 2.70 -22.72
C PRO A 84 -39.94 3.36 -24.10
N MET A 85 -39.78 2.55 -25.15
CA MET A 85 -40.01 2.98 -26.51
C MET A 85 -41.52 3.18 -26.67
N THR A 86 -41.96 4.42 -26.52
CA THR A 86 -43.32 4.81 -26.91
C THR A 86 -43.34 4.89 -28.43
N SER A 87 -44.17 4.06 -29.05
CA SER A 87 -44.53 4.09 -30.47
C SER A 87 -45.17 5.42 -30.86
#